data_AF-S7QM76-F1
#
_entry.id   AF-S7QM76-F1
#
_cell.length_a   1.000
_cell.length_b   1.000
_cell.length_c   1.000
_cell.angle_alpha   90.00
_cell.angle_beta   90.00
_cell.angle_gamma   90.00
#
_symmetry.space_group_name_H-M   'P 1'
#
loop_
_entity.id
_entity.type
_entity.pdbx_description
1 polymer ?
#
loop_
_entity_poly.entity_id
_entity_poly.type
_entity_poly.pdbx_seq_one_letter_code
_entity_poly.pdbx_strand_id
1 'polypeptide(L)'
;MSTLKETVFITRPTLCFLSASFVLCLLGVTPRPSFLPLALLLACLRLYGRIIACREGANAKFRNTWLVLTAAVVLSHAGPAIHALSTPATSIIFLTLCAATTSAIALGVIFLDIRLSSRTKSPWSQLTLFPALWSSVWAMLAHTSPVGRLATWSPITGNFLYLWTTHLFGSIAIDWLTGAWSVVITETVGDWFIGSVPTVVITNRDSEVDDLLGPRNPAKDQSPMPSIRRSHYVLGLFGILVALTAPSYISPALPLAPYSSDTTPVTVACVLPPRHKWKNGPPGLDDFITESQRLTAAKILLWPEGAVRFDTFQAKAEAIEKVRAKVSFTNHWVGMSFEEVMPFNGINGSAIERRNGFVLVDKTGPVMEYYKRHLVPVAESFSMSPASDPPTIYTLPLTRPKDFTKAEWGNLTRPIPVTASICLDFSDADAFSALPSKPALILAPARTWEISVGLSMFEQAKARAAEIDSMVLWCDGGEGGVSGVVGRGISEVMQVGQGSWMRTIGIQYPFDDRKTFYMKGGEGMALMGMWVLSLAGMGSVGRLVTTRLANWRSAGRSGEEAPLLG
;
A
#
# COMPACT_ATOMS: atom_id res chain seq x y z
N MET A 1 -11.38 -19.89 -41.51
CA MET A 1 -10.82 -18.98 -40.49
C MET A 1 -11.35 -19.46 -39.14
N SER A 2 -10.51 -20.08 -38.31
CA SER A 2 -10.91 -20.38 -36.93
C SER A 2 -11.23 -19.07 -36.23
N THR A 3 -12.35 -19.01 -35.52
CA THR A 3 -12.68 -17.80 -34.77
C THR A 3 -11.64 -17.59 -33.67
N LEU A 4 -11.30 -16.34 -33.31
CA LEU A 4 -10.38 -16.03 -32.22
C LEU A 4 -10.73 -16.82 -30.93
N LYS A 5 -12.04 -16.95 -30.68
CA LYS A 5 -12.63 -17.74 -29.60
C LYS A 5 -12.17 -19.21 -29.62
N GLU A 6 -12.28 -19.86 -30.77
CA GLU A 6 -11.91 -21.26 -30.93
C GLU A 6 -10.41 -21.46 -30.67
N THR A 7 -9.58 -20.57 -31.21
CA THR A 7 -8.12 -20.65 -31.04
C THR A 7 -7.70 -20.48 -29.58
N VAL A 8 -8.24 -19.47 -28.89
CA VAL A 8 -7.87 -19.10 -27.52
C VAL A 8 -8.36 -20.09 -26.47
N PHE A 9 -9.51 -20.73 -26.65
CA PHE A 9 -10.10 -21.57 -25.60
C PHE A 9 -10.10 -23.07 -25.91
N ILE A 10 -10.11 -23.44 -27.19
CA ILE A 10 -10.25 -24.82 -27.66
C ILE A 10 -8.92 -25.32 -28.19
N THR A 11 -8.37 -24.67 -29.22
CA THR A 11 -7.21 -25.18 -29.95
C THR A 11 -5.91 -25.08 -29.16
N ARG A 12 -5.59 -23.90 -28.59
CA ARG A 12 -4.31 -23.66 -27.89
C ARG A 12 -4.43 -22.82 -26.61
N PRO A 13 -5.32 -23.18 -25.66
CA PRO A 13 -5.55 -22.37 -24.47
C PRO A 13 -4.31 -22.17 -23.61
N THR A 14 -3.52 -23.22 -23.39
CA THR A 14 -2.30 -23.09 -22.58
C THR A 14 -1.31 -22.09 -23.18
N LEU A 15 -1.11 -22.07 -24.50
CA LEU A 15 -0.19 -21.12 -25.13
C LEU A 15 -0.70 -19.68 -24.97
N CYS A 16 -1.97 -19.43 -25.33
CA CYS A 16 -2.55 -18.10 -25.29
C CYS A 16 -2.57 -17.51 -23.86
N PHE A 17 -3.02 -18.28 -22.88
CA PHE A 17 -3.09 -17.82 -21.50
C PHE A 17 -1.71 -17.65 -20.87
N LEU A 18 -0.75 -18.55 -21.13
CA LEU A 18 0.62 -18.37 -20.61
C LEU A 18 1.29 -17.13 -21.21
N SER A 19 1.15 -16.90 -22.52
CA SER A 19 1.70 -15.69 -23.16
C SER A 19 1.03 -14.42 -22.65
N ALA A 20 -0.30 -14.40 -22.51
CA ALA A 20 -1.03 -13.26 -21.97
C ALA A 20 -0.65 -13.00 -20.50
N SER A 21 -0.58 -14.05 -19.67
CA SER A 21 -0.15 -13.94 -18.28
C SER A 21 1.30 -13.47 -18.16
N PHE A 22 2.21 -13.89 -19.04
CA PHE A 22 3.59 -13.39 -19.05
C PHE A 22 3.63 -11.87 -19.28
N VAL A 23 2.96 -11.39 -20.34
CA VAL A 23 2.93 -9.96 -20.69
C VAL A 23 2.23 -9.14 -19.61
N LEU A 24 1.06 -9.60 -19.13
CA LEU A 24 0.33 -8.90 -18.07
C LEU A 24 1.10 -8.92 -16.74
N CYS A 25 1.88 -9.96 -16.45
CA CYS A 25 2.73 -10.03 -15.26
C CYS A 25 3.91 -9.07 -15.36
N LEU A 26 4.54 -8.98 -16.53
CA LEU A 26 5.59 -7.98 -16.80
C LEU A 26 5.11 -6.54 -16.58
N LEU A 27 3.84 -6.26 -16.87
CA LEU A 27 3.25 -4.92 -16.71
C LEU A 27 2.64 -4.70 -15.31
N GLY A 28 2.01 -5.72 -14.74
CA GLY A 28 1.25 -5.65 -13.50
C GLY A 28 2.08 -5.88 -12.24
N VAL A 29 3.19 -6.61 -12.34
CA VAL A 29 4.10 -6.92 -11.23
C VAL A 29 5.48 -6.35 -11.56
N THR A 30 5.53 -5.05 -11.78
CA THR A 30 6.77 -4.25 -11.87
C THR A 30 7.15 -3.74 -10.47
N PRO A 31 8.32 -3.10 -10.27
CA PRO A 31 8.63 -2.41 -9.02
C PRO A 31 7.59 -1.37 -8.59
N ARG A 32 6.74 -0.91 -9.52
CA ARG A 32 5.58 -0.05 -9.25
C ARG A 32 4.30 -0.68 -9.80
N PRO A 33 3.76 -1.70 -9.12
CA PRO A 33 2.58 -2.41 -9.60
C PRO A 33 1.43 -1.44 -9.89
N SER A 34 0.82 -1.59 -11.07
CA SER A 34 -0.27 -0.74 -11.53
C SER A 34 -1.60 -1.47 -11.42
N PHE A 35 -2.64 -0.73 -11.00
CA PHE A 35 -3.98 -1.26 -10.74
C PHE A 35 -4.57 -2.04 -11.91
N LEU A 36 -4.62 -1.44 -13.11
CA LEU A 36 -5.32 -2.04 -14.25
C LEU A 36 -4.62 -3.28 -14.82
N PRO A 37 -3.29 -3.26 -15.12
CA PRO A 37 -2.61 -4.45 -15.60
C PRO A 37 -2.67 -5.62 -14.61
N LEU A 38 -2.61 -5.34 -13.31
CA LEU A 38 -2.74 -6.36 -12.28
C LEU A 38 -4.17 -6.95 -12.22
N ALA A 39 -5.22 -6.13 -12.27
CA ALA A 39 -6.60 -6.62 -12.32
C ALA A 39 -6.84 -7.53 -13.54
N LEU A 40 -6.27 -7.17 -14.71
CA LEU A 40 -6.31 -7.98 -15.93
C LEU A 40 -5.51 -9.27 -15.80
N LEU A 41 -4.31 -9.24 -15.20
CA LEU A 41 -3.52 -10.43 -14.91
C LEU A 41 -4.30 -11.42 -14.05
N LEU A 42 -4.91 -10.94 -12.96
CA LEU A 42 -5.70 -11.77 -12.06
C LEU A 42 -6.93 -12.35 -12.79
N ALA A 43 -7.60 -11.58 -13.63
CA ALA A 43 -8.72 -12.08 -14.42
C ALA A 43 -8.27 -13.19 -15.40
N CYS A 44 -7.15 -12.97 -16.08
CA CYS A 44 -6.54 -13.94 -16.99
C CYS A 44 -6.18 -15.24 -16.27
N LEU A 45 -5.52 -15.16 -15.10
CA LEU A 45 -5.13 -16.32 -14.31
C LEU A 45 -6.33 -17.06 -13.72
N ARG A 46 -7.38 -16.35 -13.29
CA ARG A 46 -8.61 -16.98 -12.79
C ARG A 46 -9.38 -17.69 -13.88
N LEU A 47 -9.53 -17.07 -15.03
CA LEU A 47 -10.16 -17.70 -16.19
C LEU A 47 -9.37 -18.94 -16.62
N TYR A 48 -8.05 -18.84 -16.72
CA TYR A 48 -7.19 -19.97 -17.05
C TYR A 48 -7.27 -21.08 -16.01
N GLY A 49 -7.22 -20.73 -14.72
CA GLY A 49 -7.34 -21.65 -13.59
C GLY A 49 -8.62 -22.46 -13.65
N ARG A 50 -9.77 -21.84 -13.94
CA ARG A 50 -11.06 -22.52 -14.12
C ARG A 50 -11.05 -23.50 -15.29
N ILE A 51 -10.37 -23.16 -16.39
CA ILE A 51 -10.25 -24.03 -17.57
C ILE A 51 -9.39 -25.26 -17.29
N ILE A 52 -8.26 -25.09 -16.58
CA ILE A 52 -7.28 -26.17 -16.38
C ILE A 52 -7.56 -27.05 -15.17
N ALA A 53 -8.28 -26.56 -14.15
CA ALA A 53 -8.51 -27.28 -12.90
C ALA A 53 -9.20 -28.64 -13.09
N CYS A 54 -10.00 -28.80 -14.15
CA CYS A 54 -10.71 -30.04 -14.48
C CYS A 54 -10.09 -30.83 -15.64
N ARG A 55 -8.96 -30.38 -16.21
CA ARG A 55 -8.31 -31.06 -17.35
C ARG A 55 -7.20 -31.99 -16.89
N GLU A 56 -6.94 -33.03 -17.68
CA GLU A 56 -5.75 -33.88 -17.50
C GLU A 56 -4.46 -33.03 -17.53
N GLY A 57 -3.50 -33.43 -16.67
CA GLY A 57 -2.24 -32.70 -16.50
C GLY A 57 -2.38 -31.32 -15.86
N ALA A 58 -3.45 -31.06 -15.09
CA ALA A 58 -3.65 -29.78 -14.39
C ALA A 58 -2.40 -29.33 -13.61
N ASN A 59 -1.75 -30.24 -12.88
CA ASN A 59 -0.53 -29.96 -12.11
C ASN A 59 0.62 -29.44 -13.01
N ALA A 60 0.83 -30.07 -14.18
CA ALA A 60 1.85 -29.62 -15.11
C ALA A 60 1.54 -28.23 -15.67
N LYS A 61 0.26 -27.92 -15.94
CA LYS A 61 -0.18 -26.61 -16.42
C LYS A 61 -0.03 -25.52 -15.34
N PHE A 62 -0.37 -25.81 -14.08
CA PHE A 62 -0.12 -24.90 -12.96
C PHE A 62 1.37 -24.65 -12.75
N ARG A 63 2.20 -25.70 -12.80
CA ARG A 63 3.66 -25.56 -12.73
C ARG A 63 4.21 -24.67 -13.85
N ASN A 64 3.75 -24.86 -15.09
CA ASN A 64 4.20 -24.03 -16.21
C ASN A 64 3.76 -22.57 -16.03
N THR A 65 2.56 -22.34 -15.49
CA THR A 65 2.08 -20.97 -15.15
C THR A 65 2.97 -20.33 -14.10
N TRP A 66 3.29 -21.07 -13.04
CA TRP A 66 4.19 -20.62 -11.97
C TRP A 66 5.58 -20.24 -12.50
N LEU A 67 6.16 -21.07 -13.36
CA LEU A 67 7.46 -20.78 -13.99
C LEU A 67 7.41 -19.51 -14.87
N VAL A 68 6.35 -19.36 -15.66
CA VAL A 68 6.16 -18.18 -16.54
C VAL A 68 5.99 -16.90 -15.72
N LEU A 69 5.18 -16.93 -14.65
CA LEU A 69 5.01 -15.78 -13.75
C LEU A 69 6.33 -15.44 -13.04
N THR A 70 7.03 -16.45 -12.54
CA THR A 70 8.34 -16.26 -11.89
C THR A 70 9.33 -15.59 -12.85
N ALA A 71 9.43 -16.09 -14.09
CA ALA A 71 10.30 -15.51 -15.10
C ALA A 71 9.93 -14.06 -15.44
N ALA A 72 8.63 -13.75 -15.53
CA ALA A 72 8.15 -12.39 -15.76
C ALA A 72 8.54 -11.44 -14.61
N VAL A 73 8.33 -11.84 -13.35
CA VAL A 73 8.69 -11.04 -12.17
C VAL A 73 10.21 -10.84 -12.07
N VAL A 74 11.00 -11.88 -12.32
CA VAL A 74 12.46 -11.78 -12.35
C VAL A 74 12.91 -10.78 -13.42
N LEU A 75 12.32 -10.85 -14.62
CA LEU A 75 12.66 -9.94 -15.70
C LEU A 75 12.26 -8.49 -15.39
N SER A 76 11.09 -8.25 -14.78
CA SER A 76 10.63 -6.90 -14.43
C SER A 76 11.43 -6.25 -13.29
N HIS A 77 12.09 -7.06 -12.46
CA HIS A 77 12.87 -6.60 -11.29
C HIS A 77 14.39 -6.78 -11.44
N ALA A 78 14.88 -7.23 -12.60
CA ALA A 78 16.30 -7.49 -12.81
C ALA A 78 17.15 -6.22 -12.59
N GLY A 79 16.70 -5.08 -13.13
CA GLY A 79 17.37 -3.78 -12.98
C GLY A 79 17.67 -3.41 -11.51
N PRO A 80 16.63 -3.21 -10.67
CA PRO A 80 16.85 -2.85 -9.26
C PRO A 80 17.57 -3.93 -8.45
N ALA A 81 17.45 -5.20 -8.82
CA ALA A 81 18.07 -6.30 -8.08
C ALA A 81 19.58 -6.42 -8.30
N ILE A 82 20.10 -6.17 -9.51
CA ILE A 82 21.53 -6.36 -9.85
C ILE A 82 22.46 -5.61 -8.89
N HIS A 83 22.04 -4.44 -8.39
CA HIS A 83 22.83 -3.59 -7.51
C HIS A 83 22.41 -3.65 -6.03
N ALA A 84 21.45 -4.52 -5.68
CA ALA A 84 20.90 -4.58 -4.32
C ALA A 84 21.81 -5.30 -3.30
N LEU A 85 22.57 -6.30 -3.74
CA LEU A 85 23.48 -7.08 -2.89
C LEU A 85 24.93 -6.96 -3.36
N SER A 86 25.85 -7.50 -2.54
CA SER A 86 27.29 -7.48 -2.80
C SER A 86 27.71 -8.16 -4.11
N THR A 87 26.91 -9.13 -4.61
CA THR A 87 27.17 -9.77 -5.90
C THR A 87 25.88 -9.87 -6.73
N PRO A 88 25.95 -9.63 -8.07
CA PRO A 88 24.78 -9.77 -8.93
C PRO A 88 24.17 -11.18 -8.92
N ALA A 89 24.99 -12.22 -8.78
CA ALA A 89 24.51 -13.61 -8.76
C ALA A 89 23.62 -13.89 -7.54
N THR A 90 24.05 -13.46 -6.34
CA THR A 90 23.22 -13.62 -5.13
C THR A 90 21.94 -12.81 -5.21
N SER A 91 21.98 -11.60 -5.78
CA SER A 91 20.79 -10.80 -6.05
C SER A 91 19.78 -11.51 -6.94
N ILE A 92 20.21 -12.08 -8.07
CA ILE A 92 19.30 -12.76 -9.01
C ILE A 92 18.74 -14.05 -8.40
N ILE A 93 19.54 -14.80 -7.64
CA ILE A 93 19.06 -15.99 -6.92
C ILE A 93 17.98 -15.60 -5.90
N PHE A 94 18.25 -14.58 -5.08
CA PHE A 94 17.29 -14.10 -4.08
C PHE A 94 16.01 -13.56 -4.74
N LEU A 95 16.14 -12.76 -5.80
CA LEU A 95 15.02 -12.28 -6.60
C LEU A 95 14.19 -13.44 -7.15
N THR A 96 14.84 -14.48 -7.68
CA THR A 96 14.16 -15.67 -8.22
C THR A 96 13.40 -16.41 -7.13
N LEU A 97 13.96 -16.55 -5.93
CA LEU A 97 13.28 -17.18 -4.79
C LEU A 97 12.06 -16.34 -4.33
N CYS A 98 12.20 -15.03 -4.21
CA CYS A 98 11.10 -14.14 -3.87
C CYS A 98 9.98 -14.16 -4.94
N ALA A 99 10.35 -14.07 -6.22
CA ALA A 99 9.44 -14.15 -7.35
C ALA A 99 8.70 -15.49 -7.40
N ALA A 100 9.41 -16.59 -7.19
CA ALA A 100 8.86 -17.94 -7.13
C ALA A 100 7.87 -18.09 -5.98
N THR A 101 8.22 -17.58 -4.81
CA THR A 101 7.38 -17.68 -3.60
C THR A 101 6.11 -16.87 -3.74
N THR A 102 6.22 -15.60 -4.12
CA THR A 102 5.06 -14.70 -4.30
C THR A 102 4.14 -15.20 -5.42
N SER A 103 4.69 -15.69 -6.53
CA SER A 103 3.91 -16.32 -7.61
C SER A 103 3.19 -17.59 -7.17
N ALA A 104 3.84 -18.43 -6.34
CA ALA A 104 3.21 -19.63 -5.79
C ALA A 104 2.05 -19.28 -4.86
N ILE A 105 2.20 -18.26 -4.02
CA ILE A 105 1.14 -17.78 -3.14
C ILE A 105 -0.03 -17.23 -3.96
N ALA A 106 0.23 -16.39 -4.97
CA ALA A 106 -0.81 -15.85 -5.84
C ALA A 106 -1.62 -16.95 -6.54
N LEU A 107 -0.95 -17.96 -7.10
CA LEU A 107 -1.61 -19.12 -7.71
C LEU A 107 -2.36 -19.98 -6.69
N GLY A 108 -1.82 -20.12 -5.47
CA GLY A 108 -2.46 -20.81 -4.37
C GLY A 108 -3.79 -20.16 -3.97
N VAL A 109 -3.84 -18.83 -3.90
CA VAL A 109 -5.07 -18.07 -3.64
C VAL A 109 -6.11 -18.28 -4.75
N ILE A 110 -5.68 -18.24 -6.01
CA ILE A 110 -6.59 -18.49 -7.15
C ILE A 110 -7.12 -19.93 -7.11
N PHE A 111 -6.27 -20.91 -6.83
CA PHE A 111 -6.70 -22.30 -6.69
C PHE A 111 -7.68 -22.48 -5.53
N LEU A 112 -7.42 -21.83 -4.38
CA LEU A 112 -8.30 -21.85 -3.22
C LEU A 112 -9.66 -21.22 -3.54
N ASP A 113 -9.69 -20.07 -4.22
CA ASP A 113 -10.92 -19.45 -4.73
C ASP A 113 -11.72 -20.42 -5.60
N ILE A 114 -11.10 -21.04 -6.59
CA ILE A 114 -11.78 -21.99 -7.49
C ILE A 114 -12.41 -23.13 -6.70
N ARG A 115 -11.69 -23.69 -5.72
CA ARG A 115 -12.16 -24.81 -4.88
C ARG A 115 -13.27 -24.43 -3.90
N LEU A 116 -13.19 -23.24 -3.31
CA LEU A 116 -14.17 -22.76 -2.34
C LEU A 116 -15.43 -22.24 -3.05
N SER A 117 -15.27 -21.50 -4.16
CA SER A 117 -16.38 -20.99 -4.97
C SER A 117 -17.26 -22.12 -5.50
N SER A 118 -16.71 -23.29 -5.82
CA SER A 118 -17.51 -24.46 -6.23
C SER A 118 -18.35 -25.06 -5.11
N ARG A 119 -18.05 -24.75 -3.84
CA ARG A 119 -18.77 -25.25 -2.65
C ARG A 119 -19.77 -24.24 -2.10
N THR A 120 -19.56 -22.96 -2.37
CA THR A 120 -20.43 -21.87 -1.90
C THR A 120 -21.73 -21.83 -2.70
N LYS A 121 -22.88 -21.80 -2.03
CA LYS A 121 -24.20 -21.76 -2.70
C LYS A 121 -24.67 -20.35 -3.07
N SER A 122 -24.17 -19.32 -2.40
CA SER A 122 -24.59 -17.94 -2.63
C SER A 122 -23.80 -17.30 -3.78
N PRO A 123 -24.46 -16.82 -4.85
CA PRO A 123 -23.79 -16.13 -5.96
C PRO A 123 -23.00 -14.90 -5.50
N TRP A 124 -23.56 -14.11 -4.58
CA TRP A 124 -22.88 -12.93 -4.04
C TRP A 124 -21.58 -13.30 -3.31
N SER A 125 -21.64 -14.35 -2.50
CA SER A 125 -20.48 -14.84 -1.76
C SER A 125 -19.41 -15.40 -2.70
N GLN A 126 -19.79 -16.11 -3.77
CA GLN A 126 -18.83 -16.55 -4.81
C GLN A 126 -18.11 -15.37 -5.49
N LEU A 127 -18.81 -14.26 -5.74
CA LEU A 127 -18.21 -13.08 -6.38
C LEU A 127 -17.25 -12.33 -5.44
N THR A 128 -17.58 -12.26 -4.15
CA THR A 128 -16.84 -11.48 -3.15
C THR A 128 -15.75 -12.27 -2.43
N LEU A 129 -15.77 -13.60 -2.54
CA LEU A 129 -14.78 -14.48 -1.92
C LEU A 129 -13.35 -14.23 -2.43
N PHE A 130 -13.13 -14.17 -3.75
CA PHE A 130 -11.78 -13.93 -4.29
C PHE A 130 -11.19 -12.59 -3.83
N PRO A 131 -11.91 -11.45 -3.92
CA PRO A 131 -11.45 -10.17 -3.38
C PRO A 131 -11.01 -10.25 -1.92
N ALA A 132 -11.81 -10.91 -1.07
CA ALA A 132 -11.50 -11.06 0.36
C ALA A 132 -10.28 -11.96 0.61
N LEU A 133 -10.15 -13.08 -0.11
CA LEU A 133 -8.98 -13.95 -0.02
C LEU A 133 -7.71 -13.22 -0.48
N TRP A 134 -7.80 -12.50 -1.60
CA TRP A 134 -6.70 -11.73 -2.17
C TRP A 134 -6.21 -10.67 -1.19
N SER A 135 -7.12 -9.83 -0.68
CA SER A 135 -6.78 -8.78 0.26
C SER A 135 -6.22 -9.33 1.57
N SER A 136 -6.77 -10.43 2.09
CA SER A 136 -6.27 -11.07 3.32
C SER A 136 -4.86 -11.63 3.18
N VAL A 137 -4.55 -12.30 2.07
CA VAL A 137 -3.22 -12.90 1.88
C VAL A 137 -2.14 -11.85 1.75
N TRP A 138 -2.39 -10.76 1.02
CA TRP A 138 -1.40 -9.70 0.87
C TRP A 138 -1.25 -8.83 2.13
N ALA A 139 -2.32 -8.61 2.89
CA ALA A 139 -2.25 -8.01 4.22
C ALA A 139 -1.38 -8.86 5.16
N MET A 140 -1.64 -10.18 5.23
CA MET A 140 -0.85 -11.11 6.03
C MET A 140 0.62 -11.14 5.60
N LEU A 141 0.89 -11.14 4.30
CA LEU A 141 2.26 -11.09 3.78
C LEU A 141 2.93 -9.76 4.10
N ALA A 142 2.24 -8.63 4.03
CA ALA A 142 2.80 -7.34 4.38
C ALA A 142 3.25 -7.28 5.85
N HIS A 143 2.50 -7.89 6.78
CA HIS A 143 2.90 -7.92 8.19
C HIS A 143 4.01 -8.94 8.51
N THR A 144 4.11 -10.02 7.75
CA THR A 144 5.11 -11.08 8.01
C THR A 144 6.40 -10.88 7.23
N SER A 145 6.36 -10.09 6.16
CA SER A 145 7.50 -9.80 5.30
C SER A 145 8.31 -8.63 5.86
N PRO A 146 9.65 -8.77 5.96
CA PRO A 146 10.49 -7.67 6.43
C PRO A 146 10.64 -6.53 5.41
N VAL A 147 10.16 -6.69 4.17
CA VAL A 147 10.04 -5.61 3.17
C VAL A 147 8.61 -5.07 3.04
N GLY A 148 7.71 -5.48 3.95
CA GLY A 148 6.34 -5.01 4.00
C GLY A 148 5.60 -5.20 2.67
N ARG A 149 4.94 -4.13 2.20
CA ARG A 149 4.15 -4.13 0.96
C ARG A 149 4.97 -4.15 -0.34
N LEU A 150 6.29 -3.98 -0.30
CA LEU A 150 7.12 -3.91 -1.52
C LEU A 150 7.21 -5.23 -2.29
N ALA A 151 7.07 -6.38 -1.60
CA ALA A 151 7.12 -7.70 -2.21
C ALA A 151 5.71 -8.30 -2.47
N THR A 152 4.67 -7.47 -2.44
CA THR A 152 3.29 -7.94 -2.61
C THR A 152 2.77 -7.68 -4.02
N TRP A 153 1.80 -8.46 -4.49
CA TRP A 153 1.06 -8.15 -5.71
C TRP A 153 -0.09 -7.19 -5.37
N SER A 154 0.27 -6.05 -4.77
CA SER A 154 -0.65 -4.97 -4.40
C SER A 154 -0.38 -3.77 -5.31
N PRO A 155 -1.40 -3.20 -5.98
CA PRO A 155 -1.17 -2.05 -6.84
C PRO A 155 -0.95 -0.78 -6.04
N ILE A 156 0.15 -0.10 -6.36
CA ILE A 156 0.51 1.17 -5.74
C ILE A 156 0.21 2.37 -6.63
N THR A 157 0.20 2.15 -7.96
CA THR A 157 -0.11 3.20 -8.95
C THR A 157 -1.41 2.92 -9.70
N GLY A 158 -1.97 3.96 -10.33
CA GLY A 158 -3.17 3.83 -11.18
C GLY A 158 -4.48 3.64 -10.41
N ASN A 159 -4.51 3.95 -9.12
CA ASN A 159 -5.64 3.79 -8.20
C ASN A 159 -6.30 5.13 -7.80
N PHE A 160 -6.07 6.22 -8.56
CA PHE A 160 -6.50 7.57 -8.21
C PHE A 160 -8.01 7.72 -7.99
N LEU A 161 -8.85 6.97 -8.73
CA LEU A 161 -10.31 6.98 -8.55
C LEU A 161 -10.78 6.32 -7.25
N TYR A 162 -9.91 5.55 -6.60
CA TYR A 162 -10.20 4.83 -5.37
C TYR A 162 -9.36 5.30 -4.19
N LEU A 163 -8.49 6.31 -4.38
CA LEU A 163 -7.56 6.76 -3.36
C LEU A 163 -8.28 7.19 -2.08
N TRP A 164 -9.48 7.77 -2.16
CA TRP A 164 -10.27 8.15 -0.98
C TRP A 164 -10.60 6.96 -0.06
N THR A 165 -10.64 5.73 -0.59
CA THR A 165 -10.94 4.53 0.22
C THR A 165 -9.80 4.18 1.18
N THR A 166 -8.58 4.64 0.93
CA THR A 166 -7.42 4.33 1.78
C THR A 166 -7.52 5.05 3.14
N HIS A 167 -8.19 6.19 3.20
CA HIS A 167 -8.48 6.90 4.46
C HIS A 167 -9.37 6.06 5.39
N LEU A 168 -10.19 5.19 4.81
CA LEU A 168 -11.10 4.33 5.54
C LEU A 168 -10.48 2.97 5.84
N PHE A 169 -9.92 2.32 4.84
CA PHE A 169 -9.60 0.89 4.91
C PHE A 169 -8.13 0.58 4.62
N GLY A 170 -7.30 1.60 4.46
CA GLY A 170 -5.92 1.42 4.08
C GLY A 170 -5.76 0.93 2.65
N SER A 171 -4.56 0.52 2.34
CA SER A 171 -4.20 -0.08 1.05
C SER A 171 -4.81 -1.47 0.82
N ILE A 172 -5.34 -2.14 1.86
CA ILE A 172 -6.16 -3.37 1.71
C ILE A 172 -7.39 -3.13 0.85
N ALA A 173 -8.03 -1.95 0.93
CA ALA A 173 -9.17 -1.66 0.04
C ALA A 173 -8.77 -1.69 -1.43
N ILE A 174 -7.57 -1.24 -1.75
CA ILE A 174 -7.05 -1.29 -3.12
C ILE A 174 -6.82 -2.74 -3.57
N ASP A 175 -6.32 -3.61 -2.68
CA ASP A 175 -6.19 -5.05 -2.95
C ASP A 175 -7.55 -5.70 -3.22
N TRP A 176 -8.53 -5.40 -2.37
CA TRP A 176 -9.90 -5.89 -2.53
C TRP A 176 -10.52 -5.42 -3.85
N LEU A 177 -10.39 -4.13 -4.18
CA LEU A 177 -10.91 -3.55 -5.43
C LEU A 177 -10.26 -4.17 -6.66
N THR A 178 -8.95 -4.42 -6.62
CA THR A 178 -8.22 -5.11 -7.70
C THR A 178 -8.74 -6.52 -7.89
N GLY A 179 -8.95 -7.25 -6.79
CA GLY A 179 -9.60 -8.55 -6.80
C GLY A 179 -11.02 -8.49 -7.38
N ALA A 180 -11.82 -7.50 -6.98
CA ALA A 180 -13.21 -7.36 -7.39
C ALA A 180 -13.35 -7.04 -8.88
N TRP A 181 -12.52 -6.14 -9.42
CA TRP A 181 -12.44 -5.91 -10.86
C TRP A 181 -12.05 -7.17 -11.62
N SER A 182 -11.09 -7.94 -11.10
CA SER A 182 -10.73 -9.21 -11.73
C SER A 182 -11.91 -10.20 -11.79
N VAL A 183 -12.78 -10.22 -10.77
CA VAL A 183 -14.02 -11.02 -10.76
C VAL A 183 -14.96 -10.55 -11.85
N VAL A 184 -15.28 -9.26 -11.87
CA VAL A 184 -16.22 -8.71 -12.87
C VAL A 184 -15.74 -9.03 -14.28
N ILE A 185 -14.44 -8.83 -14.57
CA ILE A 185 -13.85 -9.15 -15.87
C ILE A 185 -13.95 -10.64 -16.16
N THR A 186 -13.55 -11.50 -15.21
CA THR A 186 -13.58 -12.97 -15.39
C THR A 186 -14.99 -13.48 -15.67
N GLU A 187 -15.99 -13.00 -14.94
CA GLU A 187 -17.38 -13.41 -15.09
C GLU A 187 -17.98 -12.87 -16.39
N THR A 188 -17.74 -11.59 -16.72
CA THR A 188 -18.25 -10.98 -17.96
C THR A 188 -17.66 -11.66 -19.19
N VAL A 189 -16.35 -11.91 -19.19
CA VAL A 189 -15.65 -12.61 -20.25
C VAL A 189 -16.10 -14.07 -20.31
N GLY A 190 -16.24 -14.73 -19.15
CA GLY A 190 -16.75 -16.09 -19.06
C GLY A 190 -18.15 -16.25 -19.65
N ASP A 191 -19.08 -15.36 -19.30
CA ASP A 191 -20.46 -15.37 -19.78
C ASP A 191 -20.53 -15.06 -21.29
N TRP A 192 -19.76 -14.07 -21.76
CA TRP A 192 -19.68 -13.74 -23.19
C TRP A 192 -19.15 -14.91 -24.03
N PHE A 193 -18.17 -15.66 -23.52
CA PHE A 193 -17.53 -16.74 -24.27
C PHE A 193 -18.23 -18.09 -24.13
N ILE A 194 -18.64 -18.51 -22.94
CA ILE A 194 -19.32 -19.80 -22.73
C ILE A 194 -20.73 -19.77 -23.36
N GLY A 195 -21.28 -18.56 -23.55
CA GLY A 195 -22.62 -18.35 -24.06
C GLY A 195 -23.63 -18.63 -22.96
N SER A 196 -24.69 -17.83 -22.90
CA SER A 196 -25.90 -18.26 -22.22
C SER A 196 -26.37 -19.49 -22.97
N VAL A 197 -26.17 -20.69 -22.39
CA VAL A 197 -26.80 -21.90 -22.93
C VAL A 197 -28.26 -21.54 -23.14
N PRO A 198 -28.78 -21.53 -24.38
CA PRO A 198 -30.19 -21.27 -24.59
C PRO A 198 -30.89 -22.32 -23.75
N THR A 199 -31.65 -21.87 -22.76
CA THR A 199 -32.59 -22.73 -22.07
C THR A 199 -33.52 -23.20 -23.17
N VAL A 200 -33.23 -24.34 -23.77
CA VAL A 200 -34.17 -25.05 -24.63
C VAL A 200 -35.26 -25.41 -23.66
N VAL A 201 -36.25 -24.53 -23.57
CA VAL A 201 -37.55 -24.83 -23.05
C VAL A 201 -38.04 -25.94 -23.97
N ILE A 202 -37.81 -27.19 -23.56
CA ILE A 202 -38.57 -28.32 -24.06
C ILE A 202 -39.98 -28.02 -23.57
N THR A 203 -40.68 -27.21 -24.37
CA THR A 203 -42.12 -27.08 -24.28
C THR A 203 -42.60 -28.44 -24.72
N ASN A 204 -43.11 -29.22 -23.76
CA ASN A 204 -43.87 -30.43 -24.00
C ASN A 204 -44.78 -30.20 -25.21
N ARG A 205 -44.46 -30.87 -26.31
CA ARG A 205 -45.42 -31.18 -27.35
C ARG A 205 -45.10 -32.58 -27.87
N ASP A 206 -45.91 -33.50 -27.35
CA ASP A 206 -46.38 -34.72 -27.99
C ASP A 206 -45.33 -35.80 -28.28
N SER A 207 -45.19 -36.75 -27.35
CA SER A 207 -44.94 -38.17 -27.65
C SER A 207 -45.34 -39.01 -26.43
N GLU A 208 -46.64 -39.29 -26.33
CA GLU A 208 -47.14 -40.51 -25.70
C GLU A 208 -46.62 -41.71 -26.52
N VAL A 209 -45.63 -42.45 -26.04
CA VAL A 209 -45.49 -43.90 -26.34
C VAL A 209 -44.77 -44.60 -25.18
N ASP A 210 -45.50 -45.49 -24.53
CA ASP A 210 -45.13 -46.66 -23.71
C ASP A 210 -44.15 -46.54 -22.53
N ASP A 211 -44.78 -46.70 -21.35
CA ASP A 211 -44.35 -47.54 -20.24
C ASP A 211 -43.61 -48.82 -20.69
N LEU A 212 -42.50 -49.16 -20.03
CA LEU A 212 -42.23 -50.51 -19.51
C LEU A 212 -40.88 -50.56 -18.76
N LEU A 213 -40.99 -50.69 -17.42
CA LEU A 213 -40.09 -51.40 -16.49
C LEU A 213 -38.82 -50.71 -15.96
N GLY A 214 -38.99 -50.11 -14.78
CA GLY A 214 -37.98 -50.02 -13.72
C GLY A 214 -38.35 -48.98 -12.66
N PRO A 215 -38.30 -49.27 -11.34
CA PRO A 215 -38.45 -48.24 -10.32
C PRO A 215 -37.20 -47.36 -10.35
N ARG A 216 -37.22 -46.35 -11.22
CA ARG A 216 -36.22 -45.30 -11.26
C ARG A 216 -36.43 -44.48 -9.99
N ASN A 217 -35.52 -44.64 -9.03
CA ASN A 217 -35.37 -43.69 -7.93
C ASN A 217 -35.48 -42.27 -8.51
N PRO A 218 -36.30 -41.37 -7.93
CA PRO A 218 -36.30 -39.99 -8.38
C PRO A 218 -34.92 -39.42 -8.07
N ALA A 219 -34.02 -39.50 -9.06
CA ALA A 219 -32.88 -38.64 -9.14
C ALA A 219 -33.48 -37.25 -9.02
N LYS A 220 -33.23 -36.59 -7.89
CA LYS A 220 -33.58 -35.20 -7.67
C LYS A 220 -33.19 -34.45 -8.93
N ASP A 221 -34.19 -34.08 -9.72
CA ASP A 221 -34.05 -33.13 -10.81
C ASP A 221 -33.51 -31.86 -10.18
N GLN A 222 -32.18 -31.74 -10.19
CA GLN A 222 -31.50 -30.46 -10.06
C GLN A 222 -31.81 -29.73 -11.36
N SER A 223 -33.01 -29.16 -11.41
CA SER A 223 -33.37 -28.15 -12.39
C SER A 223 -32.18 -27.18 -12.48
N PRO A 224 -31.54 -27.04 -13.66
CA PRO A 224 -30.43 -26.12 -13.82
C PRO A 224 -30.98 -24.71 -13.55
N MET A 225 -30.72 -24.18 -12.35
CA MET A 225 -31.13 -22.82 -12.03
C MET A 225 -30.50 -21.85 -13.03
N PRO A 226 -31.27 -20.87 -13.52
CA PRO A 226 -30.96 -20.13 -14.73
C PRO A 226 -29.75 -19.20 -14.53
N SER A 227 -28.84 -19.22 -15.52
CA SER A 227 -27.68 -18.33 -15.68
C SER A 227 -28.00 -16.84 -15.50
N ILE A 228 -29.24 -16.44 -15.79
CA ILE A 228 -29.78 -15.07 -15.66
C ILE A 228 -29.59 -14.50 -14.23
N ARG A 229 -29.74 -15.33 -13.18
CA ARG A 229 -29.61 -14.83 -11.78
C ARG A 229 -28.19 -14.41 -11.43
N ARG A 230 -27.15 -15.03 -12.03
CA ARG A 230 -25.75 -14.72 -11.75
C ARG A 230 -25.32 -13.38 -12.37
N SER A 231 -25.82 -13.08 -13.58
CA SER A 231 -25.53 -11.83 -14.31
C SER A 231 -25.92 -10.58 -13.52
N HIS A 232 -27.08 -10.58 -12.83
CA HIS A 232 -27.51 -9.45 -12.01
C HIS A 232 -26.55 -9.13 -10.85
N TYR A 233 -25.96 -10.14 -10.20
CA TYR A 233 -25.00 -9.89 -9.13
C TYR A 233 -23.67 -9.37 -9.66
N VAL A 234 -23.23 -9.82 -10.84
CA VAL A 234 -22.03 -9.29 -11.51
C VAL A 234 -22.25 -7.82 -11.88
N LEU A 235 -23.41 -7.48 -12.45
CA LEU A 235 -23.78 -6.10 -12.76
C LEU A 235 -23.89 -5.25 -11.48
N GLY A 236 -24.44 -5.80 -10.40
CA GLY A 236 -24.50 -5.13 -9.10
C GLY A 236 -23.12 -4.83 -8.53
N LEU A 237 -22.19 -5.80 -8.57
CA LEU A 237 -20.80 -5.58 -8.17
C LEU A 237 -20.11 -4.54 -9.06
N PHE A 238 -20.26 -4.63 -10.38
CA PHE A 238 -19.75 -3.62 -11.30
C PHE A 238 -20.30 -2.22 -10.98
N GLY A 239 -21.62 -2.11 -10.77
CA GLY A 239 -22.27 -0.87 -10.37
C GLY A 239 -21.71 -0.31 -9.06
N ILE A 240 -21.43 -1.15 -8.07
CA ILE A 240 -20.76 -0.73 -6.81
C ILE A 240 -19.34 -0.23 -7.10
N LEU A 241 -18.54 -0.97 -7.89
CA LEU A 241 -17.16 -0.57 -8.21
C LEU A 241 -17.11 0.76 -8.96
N VAL A 242 -18.06 1.01 -9.86
CA VAL A 242 -18.21 2.29 -10.56
C VAL A 242 -18.69 3.38 -9.61
N ALA A 243 -19.69 3.11 -8.77
CA ALA A 243 -20.19 4.07 -7.79
C ALA A 243 -19.10 4.49 -6.78
N LEU A 244 -18.20 3.58 -6.41
CA LEU A 244 -17.05 3.89 -5.56
C LEU A 244 -16.04 4.85 -6.22
N THR A 245 -16.13 5.12 -7.52
CA THR A 245 -15.32 6.16 -8.18
C THR A 245 -15.92 7.57 -8.00
N ALA A 246 -17.21 7.67 -7.68
CA ALA A 246 -17.94 8.95 -7.64
C ALA A 246 -17.33 9.97 -6.65
N PRO A 247 -16.90 9.61 -5.43
CA PRO A 247 -16.31 10.58 -4.50
C PRO A 247 -15.08 11.30 -5.06
N SER A 248 -14.26 10.63 -5.86
CA SER A 248 -13.06 11.25 -6.46
C SER A 248 -13.39 12.35 -7.48
N TYR A 249 -14.59 12.32 -8.08
CA TYR A 249 -15.04 13.38 -8.99
C TYR A 249 -15.70 14.56 -8.27
N ILE A 250 -16.31 14.31 -7.10
CA ILE A 250 -17.02 15.33 -6.32
C ILE A 250 -16.05 16.09 -5.40
N SER A 251 -15.05 15.40 -4.86
CA SER A 251 -14.03 15.96 -3.97
C SER A 251 -12.65 15.65 -4.52
N PRO A 252 -12.22 16.31 -5.62
CA PRO A 252 -10.90 16.08 -6.18
C PRO A 252 -9.84 16.42 -5.14
N ALA A 253 -8.89 15.50 -4.92
CA ALA A 253 -7.76 15.71 -4.05
C ALA A 253 -6.76 16.68 -4.70
N LEU A 254 -7.12 17.96 -4.73
CA LEU A 254 -6.24 19.05 -5.17
C LEU A 254 -5.40 19.53 -3.98
N PRO A 255 -4.14 19.94 -4.23
CA PRO A 255 -3.31 20.48 -3.18
C PRO A 255 -3.86 21.81 -2.66
N LEU A 256 -3.79 22.00 -1.35
CA LEU A 256 -4.18 23.26 -0.72
C LEU A 256 -3.24 24.38 -1.17
N ALA A 257 -3.81 25.54 -1.49
CA ALA A 257 -3.03 26.72 -1.83
C ALA A 257 -2.12 27.10 -0.65
N PRO A 258 -0.79 27.26 -0.84
CA PRO A 258 0.10 27.58 0.27
C PRO A 258 -0.25 28.87 0.99
N TYR A 259 -0.78 29.85 0.25
CA TYR A 259 -1.16 31.17 0.76
C TYR A 259 -2.69 31.32 0.70
N SER A 260 -3.38 31.00 1.80
CA SER A 260 -4.81 31.23 1.96
C SER A 260 -5.17 31.45 3.44
N SER A 261 -6.38 31.92 3.73
CA SER A 261 -6.87 32.06 5.12
C SER A 261 -6.87 30.73 5.88
N ASP A 262 -7.15 29.65 5.15
CA ASP A 262 -7.40 28.31 5.68
C ASP A 262 -6.15 27.43 5.62
N THR A 263 -4.98 28.03 5.35
CA THR A 263 -3.71 27.32 5.28
C THR A 263 -2.60 28.02 6.05
N THR A 264 -1.68 27.23 6.57
CA THR A 264 -0.41 27.65 7.14
C THR A 264 0.68 27.35 6.10
N PRO A 265 1.25 28.36 5.42
CA PRO A 265 2.37 28.17 4.51
C PRO A 265 3.61 27.71 5.27
N VAL A 266 4.22 26.63 4.79
CA VAL A 266 5.48 26.13 5.33
C VAL A 266 6.43 25.84 4.18
N THR A 267 7.59 26.49 4.19
CA THR A 267 8.66 26.16 3.26
C THR A 267 9.47 25.01 3.82
N VAL A 268 9.50 23.90 3.09
CA VAL A 268 10.29 22.71 3.40
C VAL A 268 11.42 22.58 2.39
N ALA A 269 12.51 21.91 2.79
CA ALA A 269 13.63 21.66 1.91
C ALA A 269 14.28 20.31 2.18
N CYS A 270 14.78 19.69 1.12
CA CYS A 270 15.64 18.52 1.17
C CYS A 270 17.07 18.98 0.86
N VAL A 271 17.99 18.70 1.79
CA VAL A 271 19.38 19.15 1.72
C VAL A 271 20.21 18.03 1.09
N LEU A 272 20.64 18.25 -0.16
CA LEU A 272 21.42 17.28 -0.94
C LEU A 272 22.65 18.00 -1.49
N PRO A 273 23.75 18.08 -0.71
CA PRO A 273 24.91 18.82 -1.15
C PRO A 273 25.50 18.18 -2.43
N PRO A 274 26.01 18.99 -3.37
CA PRO A 274 26.33 18.52 -4.72
C PRO A 274 27.61 17.67 -4.76
N ARG A 275 27.57 16.47 -5.39
CA ARG A 275 28.74 15.56 -5.42
C ARG A 275 29.88 16.00 -6.35
N HIS A 276 29.63 16.88 -7.33
CA HIS A 276 30.67 17.29 -8.31
C HIS A 276 31.89 17.98 -7.67
N LYS A 277 31.78 18.42 -6.41
CA LYS A 277 32.89 19.01 -5.67
C LYS A 277 33.82 17.98 -5.03
N TRP A 278 33.48 16.68 -5.03
CA TRP A 278 34.13 15.72 -4.15
C TRP A 278 34.84 14.61 -4.92
N LYS A 279 36.17 14.70 -4.97
CA LYS A 279 37.06 13.60 -5.37
C LYS A 279 37.27 12.56 -4.26
N ASN A 280 36.82 12.83 -3.02
CA ASN A 280 37.29 12.18 -1.80
C ASN A 280 36.23 11.41 -0.97
N GLY A 281 35.03 11.12 -1.50
CA GLY A 281 34.03 10.30 -0.80
C GLY A 281 32.65 10.97 -0.60
N PRO A 282 31.78 10.40 0.26
CA PRO A 282 30.44 10.95 0.54
C PRO A 282 30.50 12.29 1.31
N PRO A 283 29.42 13.11 1.28
CA PRO A 283 29.38 14.37 2.01
C PRO A 283 29.58 14.19 3.52
N GLY A 284 30.34 15.10 4.13
CA GLY A 284 30.49 15.17 5.58
C GLY A 284 29.50 16.14 6.24
N LEU A 285 29.56 16.22 7.57
CA LEU A 285 28.73 17.12 8.38
C LEU A 285 28.81 18.59 7.92
N ASP A 286 30.02 19.09 7.65
CA ASP A 286 30.22 20.49 7.24
C ASP A 286 29.64 20.81 5.86
N ASP A 287 29.58 19.83 4.95
CA ASP A 287 28.95 20.00 3.63
C ASP A 287 27.44 20.20 3.81
N PHE A 288 26.79 19.37 4.64
CA PHE A 288 25.38 19.51 4.96
C PHE A 288 25.05 20.81 5.69
N ILE A 289 25.90 21.24 6.63
CA ILE A 289 25.74 22.54 7.31
C ILE A 289 25.84 23.68 6.29
N THR A 290 26.88 23.68 5.45
CA THR A 290 27.11 24.72 4.45
C THR A 290 25.94 24.81 3.48
N GLU A 291 25.45 23.67 3.00
CA GLU A 291 24.31 23.62 2.09
C GLU A 291 23.01 24.07 2.79
N SER A 292 22.80 23.67 4.04
CA SER A 292 21.66 24.12 4.85
C SER A 292 21.63 25.64 5.01
N GLN A 293 22.79 26.28 5.20
CA GLN A 293 22.91 27.73 5.31
C GLN A 293 22.51 28.48 4.02
N ARG A 294 22.54 27.81 2.86
CA ARG A 294 22.11 28.40 1.59
C ARG A 294 20.59 28.41 1.44
N LEU A 295 19.89 27.53 2.15
CA LEU A 295 18.45 27.32 2.06
C LEU A 295 17.68 28.17 3.10
N THR A 296 18.04 29.45 3.21
CA THR A 296 17.55 30.36 4.27
C THR A 296 16.03 30.56 4.28
N ALA A 297 15.38 30.42 3.12
CA ALA A 297 13.94 30.57 2.98
C ALA A 297 13.13 29.37 3.51
N ALA A 298 13.75 28.20 3.69
CA ALA A 298 13.10 27.05 4.29
C ALA A 298 12.90 27.24 5.80
N LYS A 299 11.84 26.67 6.36
CA LYS A 299 11.62 26.55 7.80
C LYS A 299 12.02 25.18 8.32
N ILE A 300 11.77 24.14 7.53
CA ILE A 300 12.16 22.77 7.84
C ILE A 300 13.19 22.32 6.81
N LEU A 301 14.36 21.95 7.28
CA LEU A 301 15.46 21.40 6.50
C LEU A 301 15.58 19.92 6.83
N LEU A 302 15.50 19.04 5.83
CA LEU A 302 15.64 17.60 6.02
C LEU A 302 16.91 17.10 5.34
N TRP A 303 17.76 16.42 6.10
CA TRP A 303 18.92 15.71 5.58
C TRP A 303 18.51 14.26 5.27
N PRO A 304 19.07 13.65 4.21
CA PRO A 304 18.72 12.29 3.80
C PRO A 304 19.20 11.25 4.80
N GLU A 305 18.74 10.02 4.62
CA GLU A 305 19.09 8.89 5.50
C GLU A 305 20.59 8.63 5.54
N GLY A 306 21.13 8.48 6.75
CA GLY A 306 22.56 8.23 6.95
C GLY A 306 23.44 9.35 6.40
N ALA A 307 22.97 10.60 6.43
CA ALA A 307 23.70 11.78 5.96
C ALA A 307 25.05 11.93 6.66
N VAL A 308 25.10 11.65 7.96
CA VAL A 308 26.32 11.71 8.77
C VAL A 308 26.47 10.45 9.61
N ARG A 309 27.70 10.12 9.98
CA ARG A 309 28.00 8.96 10.83
C ARG A 309 28.75 9.42 12.08
N PHE A 310 28.37 8.85 13.22
CA PHE A 310 28.97 9.11 14.51
C PHE A 310 29.50 7.81 15.13
N ASP A 311 30.80 7.78 15.44
CA ASP A 311 31.38 6.62 16.11
C ASP A 311 31.25 6.71 17.65
N THR A 312 30.88 7.87 18.20
CA THR A 312 30.65 8.08 19.63
C THR A 312 29.44 8.98 19.91
N PHE A 313 28.81 8.81 21.07
CA PHE A 313 27.72 9.69 21.53
C PHE A 313 28.18 11.14 21.72
N GLN A 314 29.43 11.35 22.12
CA GLN A 314 30.01 12.68 22.27
C GLN A 314 30.11 13.38 20.91
N ALA A 315 30.59 12.69 19.87
CA ALA A 315 30.65 13.24 18.52
C ALA A 315 29.25 13.62 18.00
N LYS A 316 28.22 12.81 18.31
CA LYS A 316 26.82 13.15 18.01
C LYS A 316 26.38 14.44 18.72
N ALA A 317 26.65 14.57 20.02
CA ALA A 317 26.28 15.74 20.80
C ALA A 317 26.97 17.02 20.30
N GLU A 318 28.27 16.94 19.98
CA GLU A 318 29.04 18.04 19.39
C GLU A 318 28.51 18.43 18.00
N ALA A 319 28.11 17.46 17.18
CA ALA A 319 27.52 17.72 15.88
C ALA A 319 26.15 18.40 15.98
N ILE A 320 25.28 17.94 16.90
CA ILE A 320 23.99 18.58 17.19
C ILE A 320 24.19 20.03 17.61
N GLU A 321 25.16 20.28 18.51
CA GLU A 321 25.48 21.63 18.96
C GLU A 321 26.00 22.52 17.82
N LYS A 322 26.85 21.96 16.95
CA LYS A 322 27.35 22.66 15.76
C LYS A 322 26.22 23.01 14.78
N VAL A 323 25.27 22.11 14.55
CA VAL A 323 24.07 22.36 13.72
C VAL A 323 23.19 23.44 14.36
N ARG A 324 22.97 23.35 15.67
CA ARG A 324 22.21 24.36 16.44
C ARG A 324 22.81 25.75 16.27
N ALA A 325 24.11 25.88 16.52
CA ALA A 325 24.81 27.15 16.49
C ALA A 325 24.92 27.77 15.08
N LYS A 326 25.11 26.94 14.05
CA LYS A 326 25.37 27.42 12.68
C LYS A 326 24.13 27.53 11.79
N VAL A 327 23.07 26.78 12.08
CA VAL A 327 21.88 26.68 11.22
C VAL A 327 20.59 26.93 12.01
N SER A 328 20.29 26.13 13.04
CA SER A 328 18.98 26.23 13.70
C SER A 328 18.76 27.55 14.44
N PHE A 329 19.85 28.23 14.85
CA PHE A 329 19.78 29.56 15.48
C PHE A 329 19.07 30.60 14.61
N THR A 330 19.04 30.45 13.29
CA THR A 330 18.32 31.36 12.37
C THR A 330 16.82 31.05 12.24
N ASN A 331 16.24 30.37 13.23
CA ASN A 331 14.83 29.97 13.29
C ASN A 331 14.45 28.93 12.22
N HIS A 332 15.31 27.92 12.10
CA HIS A 332 15.14 26.72 11.27
C HIS A 332 15.00 25.49 12.16
N TRP A 333 14.21 24.52 11.71
CA TRP A 333 14.22 23.17 12.26
C TRP A 333 15.00 22.27 11.30
N VAL A 334 16.06 21.64 11.81
CA VAL A 334 16.94 20.77 11.02
C VAL A 334 16.70 19.33 11.44
N GLY A 335 16.10 18.56 10.55
CA GLY A 335 16.00 17.11 10.66
C GLY A 335 17.27 16.45 10.15
N MET A 336 18.14 16.05 11.07
CA MET A 336 19.41 15.39 10.78
C MET A 336 19.25 13.88 10.94
N SER A 337 19.37 13.12 9.85
CA SER A 337 19.50 11.65 9.93
C SER A 337 20.96 11.23 9.98
N PHE A 338 21.25 10.20 10.77
CA PHE A 338 22.61 9.77 11.07
C PHE A 338 22.70 8.26 11.33
N GLU A 339 23.89 7.70 11.12
CA GLU A 339 24.26 6.39 11.64
C GLU A 339 25.06 6.58 12.93
N GLU A 340 24.78 5.81 13.98
CA GLU A 340 25.64 5.79 15.16
C GLU A 340 26.05 4.39 15.60
N VAL A 341 27.24 4.31 16.19
CA VAL A 341 27.79 3.10 16.78
C VAL A 341 27.41 3.03 18.26
N MET A 342 26.82 1.91 18.65
CA MET A 342 26.45 1.58 20.02
C MET A 342 27.49 0.61 20.60
N PRO A 343 28.01 0.84 21.82
CA PRO A 343 28.80 -0.16 22.51
C PRO A 343 27.92 -1.37 22.84
N PHE A 344 28.30 -2.56 22.38
CA PHE A 344 27.55 -3.79 22.64
C PHE A 344 27.73 -4.25 24.08
N ASN A 345 26.64 -4.34 24.85
CA ASN A 345 26.64 -4.80 26.24
C ASN A 345 26.70 -6.34 26.38
N GLY A 346 27.37 -7.03 25.45
CA GLY A 346 27.53 -8.49 25.47
C GLY A 346 28.81 -8.95 26.16
N ILE A 347 28.78 -10.19 26.66
CA ILE A 347 29.81 -10.83 27.49
C ILE A 347 31.20 -10.93 26.81
N ASN A 348 31.28 -10.78 25.49
CA ASN A 348 32.53 -10.77 24.72
C ASN A 348 32.63 -9.46 23.92
N GLY A 349 33.31 -8.46 24.49
CA GLY A 349 33.31 -7.06 24.04
C GLY A 349 34.00 -6.73 22.71
N SER A 350 33.55 -7.30 21.59
CA SER A 350 34.07 -6.96 20.25
C SER A 350 33.02 -6.73 19.16
N ALA A 351 31.73 -6.98 19.43
CA ALA A 351 30.68 -6.66 18.46
C ALA A 351 30.36 -5.15 18.51
N ILE A 352 30.39 -4.48 17.37
CA ILE A 352 29.95 -3.09 17.22
C ILE A 352 28.55 -3.15 16.62
N GLU A 353 27.54 -2.70 17.37
CA GLU A 353 26.17 -2.61 16.90
C GLU A 353 25.94 -1.22 16.33
N ARG A 354 25.31 -1.12 15.15
CA ARG A 354 24.96 0.19 14.55
C ARG A 354 23.47 0.41 14.61
N ARG A 355 23.06 1.68 14.65
CA ARG A 355 21.66 2.07 14.47
C ARG A 355 21.55 3.28 13.57
N ASN A 356 20.43 3.35 12.86
CA ASN A 356 20.08 4.49 12.03
C ASN A 356 19.06 5.35 12.78
N GLY A 357 19.39 6.63 12.92
CA GLY A 357 18.66 7.59 13.72
C GLY A 357 18.30 8.84 12.95
N PHE A 358 17.40 9.60 13.55
CA PHE A 358 16.95 10.90 13.13
C PHE A 358 16.79 11.77 14.37
N VAL A 359 17.26 13.02 14.29
CA VAL A 359 17.03 14.04 15.31
C VAL A 359 16.54 15.32 14.67
N LEU A 360 15.49 15.90 15.25
CA LEU A 360 15.02 17.23 14.91
C LEU A 360 15.66 18.24 15.86
N VAL A 361 16.40 19.20 15.31
CA VAL A 361 17.14 20.21 16.07
C VAL A 361 16.55 21.59 15.82
N ASP A 362 16.17 22.27 16.89
CA ASP A 362 15.74 23.66 16.86
C ASP A 362 16.79 24.58 17.51
N LYS A 363 16.44 25.86 17.73
CA LYS A 363 17.34 26.83 18.39
C LYS A 363 17.68 26.49 19.84
N THR A 364 16.84 25.71 20.53
CA THR A 364 17.02 25.30 21.93
C THR A 364 17.85 24.03 22.04
N GLY A 365 17.73 23.11 21.08
CA GLY A 365 18.48 21.86 21.04
C GLY A 365 17.72 20.76 20.30
N PRO A 366 18.00 19.47 20.60
CA PRO A 366 17.22 18.36 20.05
C PRO A 366 15.81 18.36 20.67
N VAL A 367 14.78 18.30 19.83
CA VAL A 367 13.36 18.35 20.24
C VAL A 367 12.57 17.07 19.92
N MET A 368 13.11 16.22 19.05
CA MET A 368 12.52 14.93 18.69
C MET A 368 13.63 13.99 18.22
N GLU A 369 13.63 12.75 18.68
CA GLU A 369 14.48 11.68 18.16
C GLU A 369 13.62 10.54 17.64
N TYR A 370 14.10 9.86 16.61
CA TYR A 370 13.49 8.67 16.03
C TYR A 370 14.59 7.72 15.57
N TYR A 371 14.39 6.42 15.76
CA TYR A 371 15.31 5.40 15.30
C TYR A 371 14.57 4.43 14.38
N LYS A 372 15.24 4.00 13.30
CA LYS A 372 14.67 3.16 12.25
C LYS A 372 14.19 1.83 12.83
N ARG A 373 12.97 1.42 12.49
CA ARG A 373 12.32 0.21 13.05
C ARG A 373 12.40 -0.96 12.09
N HIS A 374 12.25 -0.70 10.79
CA HIS A 374 12.28 -1.72 9.74
C HIS A 374 13.58 -1.62 8.95
N LEU A 375 14.47 -2.57 9.20
CA LEU A 375 15.75 -2.67 8.52
C LEU A 375 15.61 -3.39 7.18
N VAL A 376 16.37 -2.93 6.19
CA VAL A 376 16.47 -3.60 4.89
C VAL A 376 17.05 -5.01 5.08
N PRO A 377 16.33 -6.08 4.68
CA PRO A 377 16.82 -7.44 4.82
C PRO A 377 18.17 -7.62 4.14
N VAL A 378 19.07 -8.36 4.79
CA VAL A 378 20.42 -8.70 4.30
C VAL A 378 21.38 -7.51 4.21
N ALA A 379 20.94 -6.32 3.81
CA ALA A 379 21.80 -5.13 3.73
C ALA A 379 22.05 -4.50 5.11
N GLU A 380 20.99 -4.31 5.90
CA GLU A 380 21.06 -3.65 7.20
C GLU A 380 20.98 -4.66 8.35
N SER A 381 20.16 -5.70 8.22
CA SER A 381 19.85 -6.63 9.33
C SER A 381 21.05 -7.42 9.90
N PHE A 382 22.19 -7.48 9.22
CA PHE A 382 23.40 -8.14 9.73
C PHE A 382 24.37 -7.17 10.43
N SER A 383 24.17 -5.85 10.30
CA SER A 383 25.10 -4.84 10.82
C SER A 383 24.43 -3.74 11.63
N MET A 384 23.10 -3.68 11.63
CA MET A 384 22.30 -2.70 12.34
C MET A 384 21.23 -3.37 13.17
N SER A 385 20.78 -2.67 14.20
CA SER A 385 19.70 -3.12 15.07
C SER A 385 18.46 -2.26 14.95
N PRO A 386 17.27 -2.90 14.84
CA PRO A 386 16.01 -2.19 14.73
C PRO A 386 15.63 -1.56 16.07
N ALA A 387 15.01 -0.39 16.02
CA ALA A 387 14.42 0.22 17.20
C ALA A 387 13.04 -0.37 17.51
N SER A 388 12.74 -0.51 18.80
CA SER A 388 11.40 -0.90 19.29
C SER A 388 10.49 0.29 19.59
N ASP A 389 11.07 1.48 19.79
CA ASP A 389 10.33 2.65 20.22
C ASP A 389 9.33 3.13 19.14
N PRO A 390 8.07 3.42 19.51
CA PRO A 390 7.10 3.94 18.57
C PRO A 390 7.48 5.36 18.12
N PRO A 391 7.05 5.80 16.93
CA PRO A 391 7.23 7.18 16.51
C PRO A 391 6.50 8.14 17.47
N THR A 392 7.03 9.36 17.60
CA THR A 392 6.48 10.42 18.46
C THR A 392 6.02 11.61 17.63
N ILE A 393 5.26 12.52 18.25
CA ILE A 393 4.82 13.77 17.61
C ILE A 393 5.45 14.95 18.34
N TYR A 394 6.08 15.83 17.58
CA TYR A 394 6.49 17.14 18.04
C TYR A 394 5.60 18.21 17.41
N THR A 395 5.17 19.20 18.20
CA THR A 395 4.33 20.29 17.69
C THR A 395 5.20 21.51 17.37
N LEU A 396 5.44 21.78 16.09
CA LEU A 396 6.22 22.93 15.64
C LEU A 396 5.44 24.23 15.80
N PRO A 397 5.92 25.20 16.60
CA PRO A 397 5.28 26.50 16.73
C PRO A 397 5.69 27.42 15.56
N LEU A 398 4.92 27.43 14.47
CA LEU A 398 5.23 28.31 13.34
C LEU A 398 4.85 29.76 13.65
N THR A 399 5.80 30.65 13.45
CA THR A 399 5.58 32.10 13.58
C THR A 399 5.07 32.70 12.27
N ARG A 400 4.42 33.86 12.40
CA ARG A 400 3.90 34.63 11.27
C ARG A 400 4.98 34.93 10.22
N PRO A 401 4.79 34.57 8.93
CA PRO A 401 5.64 35.01 7.83
C PRO A 401 5.57 36.53 7.66
N LYS A 402 6.60 37.14 7.07
CA LYS A 402 6.66 38.60 6.89
C LYS A 402 5.50 39.15 6.06
N ASP A 403 5.01 38.35 5.11
CA ASP A 403 4.01 38.76 4.12
C ASP A 403 2.56 38.67 4.64
N PHE A 404 2.33 38.13 5.85
CA PHE A 404 1.00 38.04 6.46
C PHE A 404 0.82 39.12 7.50
N THR A 405 -0.34 39.76 7.55
CA THR A 405 -0.72 40.66 8.66
C THR A 405 -1.06 39.86 9.93
N LYS A 406 -1.09 40.53 11.10
CA LYS A 406 -1.51 39.90 12.36
C LYS A 406 -2.97 39.42 12.30
N ALA A 407 -3.83 40.17 11.62
CA ALA A 407 -5.25 39.83 11.45
C ALA A 407 -5.44 38.56 10.61
N GLU A 408 -4.69 38.41 9.51
CA GLU A 408 -4.74 37.23 8.65
C GLU A 408 -4.13 35.99 9.32
N TRP A 409 -3.05 36.16 10.08
CA TRP A 409 -2.37 35.05 10.74
C TRP A 409 -3.10 34.57 12.00
N GLY A 410 -3.84 35.46 12.67
CA GLY A 410 -4.55 35.17 13.92
C GLY A 410 -3.61 35.18 15.14
N ASN A 411 -3.52 34.04 15.84
CA ASN A 411 -2.69 33.89 17.05
C ASN A 411 -1.20 34.17 16.79
N LEU A 412 -0.40 34.30 17.86
CA LEU A 412 1.05 34.51 17.74
C LEU A 412 1.77 33.38 16.97
N THR A 413 1.26 32.15 17.05
CA THR A 413 1.79 30.98 16.36
C THR A 413 0.68 30.11 15.77
N ARG A 414 1.00 29.38 14.69
CA ARG A 414 0.16 28.32 14.13
C ARG A 414 0.88 26.98 14.32
N PRO A 415 0.51 26.17 15.31
CA PRO A 415 1.20 24.90 15.58
C PRO A 415 0.94 23.89 14.47
N ILE A 416 1.96 23.14 14.07
CA ILE A 416 1.81 21.97 13.17
C ILE A 416 2.41 20.71 13.83
N PRO A 417 1.67 19.61 13.95
CA PRO A 417 2.22 18.36 14.45
C PRO A 417 3.12 17.71 13.38
N VAL A 418 4.34 17.35 13.74
CA VAL A 418 5.28 16.64 12.88
C VAL A 418 5.77 15.35 13.52
N THR A 419 6.11 14.39 12.69
CA THR A 419 6.72 13.11 13.09
C THR A 419 7.83 12.73 12.12
N ALA A 420 8.52 11.63 12.37
CA ALA A 420 9.57 11.11 11.50
C ALA A 420 9.40 9.60 11.25
N SER A 421 9.89 9.15 10.11
CA SER A 421 9.95 7.74 9.71
C SER A 421 11.04 7.58 8.65
N ILE A 422 11.81 6.50 8.67
CA ILE A 422 13.02 6.40 7.86
C ILE A 422 12.83 5.35 6.76
N CYS A 423 12.88 5.79 5.49
CA CYS A 423 13.01 4.93 4.32
C CYS A 423 12.04 3.73 4.30
N LEU A 424 12.54 2.50 4.54
CA LEU A 424 11.77 1.25 4.49
C LEU A 424 10.61 1.19 5.49
N ASP A 425 10.62 2.00 6.55
CA ASP A 425 9.51 2.09 7.50
C ASP A 425 8.17 2.41 6.80
N PHE A 426 8.19 3.11 5.66
CA PHE A 426 6.98 3.40 4.89
C PHE A 426 6.35 2.19 4.19
N SER A 427 7.08 1.07 4.08
CA SER A 427 6.55 -0.18 3.54
C SER A 427 5.67 -0.95 4.54
N ASP A 428 5.79 -0.65 5.83
CA ASP A 428 4.97 -1.21 6.90
C ASP A 428 3.59 -0.52 6.94
N ALA A 429 2.53 -1.32 7.01
CA ALA A 429 1.16 -0.85 7.10
C ALA A 429 0.85 -0.16 8.43
N ASP A 430 1.57 -0.53 9.49
CA ASP A 430 1.33 -0.07 10.86
C ASP A 430 2.32 1.00 11.33
N ALA A 431 3.15 1.53 10.42
CA ALA A 431 4.23 2.47 10.73
C ALA A 431 3.80 3.64 11.63
N PHE A 432 2.55 4.10 11.48
CA PHE A 432 1.99 5.26 12.18
C PHE A 432 0.81 4.94 13.12
N SER A 433 0.47 3.66 13.31
CA SER A 433 -0.69 3.23 14.12
C SER A 433 -0.57 3.66 15.60
N ALA A 434 0.65 3.65 16.13
CA ALA A 434 0.96 3.98 17.52
C ALA A 434 0.91 5.49 17.85
N LEU A 435 0.86 6.37 16.84
CA LEU A 435 0.84 7.81 17.07
C LEU A 435 -0.43 8.23 17.83
N PRO A 436 -0.36 9.16 18.79
CA PRO A 436 -1.53 9.58 19.58
C PRO A 436 -2.53 10.40 18.75
N SER A 437 -2.08 11.14 17.73
CA SER A 437 -2.90 11.94 16.82
C SER A 437 -2.33 11.90 15.40
N LYS A 438 -3.08 12.43 14.43
CA LYS A 438 -2.61 12.52 13.03
C LYS A 438 -1.51 13.60 12.91
N PRO A 439 -0.34 13.32 12.32
CA PRO A 439 0.65 14.35 12.02
C PRO A 439 0.23 15.17 10.79
N ALA A 440 0.62 16.44 10.73
CA ALA A 440 0.46 17.29 9.54
C ALA A 440 1.54 17.02 8.50
N LEU A 441 2.77 16.77 8.96
CA LEU A 441 3.92 16.49 8.12
C LEU A 441 4.78 15.37 8.72
N ILE A 442 5.12 14.39 7.90
CA ILE A 442 6.09 13.35 8.22
C ILE A 442 7.41 13.70 7.55
N LEU A 443 8.49 13.73 8.34
CA LEU A 443 9.86 13.92 7.86
C LEU A 443 10.44 12.56 7.50
N ALA A 444 10.70 12.35 6.21
CA ALA A 444 11.09 11.06 5.65
C ALA A 444 12.48 11.11 5.02
N PRO A 445 13.56 11.03 5.83
CA PRO A 445 14.89 10.82 5.29
C PRO A 445 14.95 9.42 4.66
N ALA A 446 15.51 9.34 3.47
CA ALA A 446 15.67 8.10 2.73
C ALA A 446 17.01 8.05 2.00
N ARG A 447 17.43 6.84 1.64
CA ARG A 447 18.58 6.61 0.78
C ARG A 447 18.39 5.33 -0.02
N THR A 448 17.97 5.48 -1.27
CA THR A 448 17.80 4.35 -2.20
C THR A 448 19.02 4.15 -3.09
N TRP A 449 19.20 2.94 -3.64
CA TRP A 449 20.38 2.61 -4.46
C TRP A 449 20.12 2.72 -5.97
N GLU A 450 18.86 2.87 -6.38
CA GLU A 450 18.47 2.89 -7.79
C GLU A 450 17.14 3.66 -7.97
N ILE A 451 16.94 4.29 -9.13
CA ILE A 451 15.82 5.19 -9.41
C ILE A 451 14.46 4.50 -9.30
N SER A 452 14.30 3.29 -9.85
CA SER A 452 13.04 2.53 -9.75
C SER A 452 12.70 2.14 -8.31
N VAL A 453 13.71 1.87 -7.47
CA VAL A 453 13.54 1.67 -6.02
C VAL A 453 13.11 2.98 -5.36
N GLY A 454 13.77 4.10 -5.66
CA GLY A 454 13.39 5.44 -5.21
C GLY A 454 11.95 5.79 -5.54
N LEU A 455 11.52 5.55 -6.79
CA LEU A 455 10.14 5.77 -7.22
C LEU A 455 9.16 4.83 -6.50
N SER A 456 9.52 3.56 -6.30
CA SER A 456 8.67 2.62 -5.55
C SER A 456 8.46 3.07 -4.10
N MET A 457 9.54 3.45 -3.42
CA MET A 457 9.48 3.93 -2.04
C MET A 457 8.72 5.26 -1.92
N PHE A 458 8.87 6.15 -2.91
CA PHE A 458 8.09 7.38 -2.98
C PHE A 458 6.58 7.13 -3.09
N GLU A 459 6.17 6.13 -3.88
CA GLU A 459 4.76 5.72 -3.96
C GLU A 459 4.28 5.03 -2.66
N GLN A 460 5.14 4.31 -1.92
CA GLN A 460 4.79 3.80 -0.58
C GLN A 460 4.60 4.95 0.41
N ALA A 461 5.47 5.95 0.38
CA ALA A 461 5.33 7.15 1.19
C ALA A 461 4.01 7.88 0.90
N LYS A 462 3.64 7.97 -0.39
CA LYS A 462 2.35 8.54 -0.82
C LYS A 462 1.16 7.70 -0.34
N ALA A 463 1.24 6.38 -0.41
CA ALA A 463 0.21 5.49 0.09
C ALA A 463 -0.02 5.71 1.60
N ARG A 464 1.05 5.70 2.41
CA ARG A 464 0.98 5.99 3.85
C ARG A 464 0.42 7.38 4.13
N ALA A 465 0.85 8.39 3.37
CA ALA A 465 0.34 9.76 3.51
C ALA A 465 -1.18 9.83 3.29
N ALA A 466 -1.70 9.12 2.28
CA ALA A 466 -3.13 9.05 2.02
C ALA A 466 -3.87 8.33 3.16
N GLU A 467 -3.40 7.18 3.61
CA GLU A 467 -4.07 6.40 4.67
C GLU A 467 -4.33 7.16 5.96
N ILE A 468 -3.38 8.00 6.36
CA ILE A 468 -3.48 8.82 7.56
C ILE A 468 -3.87 10.27 7.27
N ASP A 469 -4.18 10.65 6.02
CA ASP A 469 -4.51 12.04 5.63
C ASP A 469 -3.42 13.09 6.04
N SER A 470 -2.16 12.73 5.82
CA SER A 470 -0.98 13.55 6.14
C SER A 470 -0.19 13.94 4.88
N MET A 471 0.92 14.62 5.09
CA MET A 471 1.91 14.96 4.05
C MET A 471 3.26 14.35 4.42
N VAL A 472 4.06 14.00 3.43
CA VAL A 472 5.41 13.46 3.64
C VAL A 472 6.41 14.32 2.88
N LEU A 473 7.43 14.82 3.58
CA LEU A 473 8.63 15.39 2.99
C LEU A 473 9.64 14.26 2.81
N TRP A 474 9.76 13.78 1.57
CA TRP A 474 10.62 12.66 1.22
C TRP A 474 11.94 13.16 0.65
N CYS A 475 13.04 12.90 1.38
CA CYS A 475 14.38 13.37 1.03
C CYS A 475 15.33 12.17 0.85
N ASP A 476 15.55 11.80 -0.40
CA ASP A 476 16.33 10.64 -0.80
C ASP A 476 17.75 11.03 -1.23
N GLY A 477 18.75 10.68 -0.41
CA GLY A 477 20.17 10.93 -0.66
C GLY A 477 20.86 9.87 -1.53
N GLY A 478 20.07 8.92 -2.03
CA GLY A 478 20.47 7.81 -2.88
C GLY A 478 21.10 8.23 -4.20
N GLU A 479 21.85 7.32 -4.81
CA GLU A 479 22.28 7.51 -6.20
C GLU A 479 21.06 7.30 -7.12
N GLY A 480 20.64 8.38 -7.79
CA GLY A 480 19.35 8.38 -8.50
C GLY A 480 18.14 8.42 -7.56
N GLY A 481 18.34 8.77 -6.29
CA GLY A 481 17.26 8.89 -5.31
C GLY A 481 16.17 9.87 -5.75
N VAL A 482 14.92 9.59 -5.38
CA VAL A 482 13.77 10.42 -5.78
C VAL A 482 13.34 11.22 -4.56
N SER A 483 13.32 12.55 -4.66
CA SER A 483 12.91 13.44 -3.58
C SER A 483 11.72 14.30 -3.97
N GLY A 484 10.86 14.60 -3.00
CA GLY A 484 9.69 15.44 -3.24
C GLY A 484 8.76 15.58 -2.04
N VAL A 485 7.55 16.05 -2.30
CA VAL A 485 6.48 16.12 -1.31
C VAL A 485 5.28 15.34 -1.81
N VAL A 486 4.66 14.54 -0.94
CA VAL A 486 3.45 13.77 -1.25
C VAL A 486 2.40 13.92 -0.17
N GLY A 487 1.14 13.70 -0.55
CA GLY A 487 0.00 13.74 0.37
C GLY A 487 -0.89 14.97 0.15
N ARG A 488 -2.16 14.85 0.57
CA ARG A 488 -3.19 15.90 0.45
C ARG A 488 -3.26 16.56 -0.94
N GLY A 489 -3.21 15.73 -1.99
CA GLY A 489 -3.27 16.19 -3.39
C GLY A 489 -1.93 16.58 -4.02
N ILE A 490 -0.85 16.70 -3.23
CA ILE A 490 0.50 16.85 -3.78
C ILE A 490 1.06 15.46 -4.13
N SER A 491 1.65 15.33 -5.31
CA SER A 491 2.35 14.14 -5.79
C SER A 491 3.52 14.55 -6.69
N GLU A 492 4.29 15.56 -6.26
CA GLU A 492 5.33 16.21 -7.06
C GLU A 492 6.70 15.61 -6.73
N VAL A 493 7.35 15.02 -7.74
CA VAL A 493 8.79 14.72 -7.70
C VAL A 493 9.54 16.02 -7.96
N MET A 494 10.29 16.48 -6.97
CA MET A 494 11.00 17.77 -7.03
C MET A 494 12.43 17.61 -7.54
N GLN A 495 13.06 16.49 -7.22
CA GLN A 495 14.43 16.18 -7.61
C GLN A 495 14.62 14.69 -7.82
N VAL A 496 15.40 14.33 -8.85
CA VAL A 496 15.93 12.98 -9.02
C VAL A 496 17.46 13.07 -9.00
N GLY A 497 18.09 12.25 -8.16
CA GLY A 497 19.52 12.31 -7.91
C GLY A 497 19.91 13.48 -7.01
N GLN A 498 21.02 14.14 -7.36
CA GLN A 498 21.68 15.13 -6.51
C GLN A 498 21.09 16.54 -6.65
N GLY A 499 21.27 17.37 -5.63
CA GLY A 499 20.92 18.78 -5.64
C GLY A 499 19.82 19.11 -4.66
N SER A 500 20.07 20.08 -3.79
CA SER A 500 19.08 20.54 -2.82
C SER A 500 17.92 21.26 -3.51
N TRP A 501 16.74 21.16 -2.91
CA TRP A 501 15.54 21.85 -3.38
C TRP A 501 14.69 22.31 -2.21
N MET A 502 13.81 23.27 -2.47
CA MET A 502 12.84 23.79 -1.50
C MET A 502 11.46 23.98 -2.14
N ARG A 503 10.41 23.82 -1.32
CA ARG A 503 9.00 23.97 -1.74
C ARG A 503 8.18 24.56 -0.61
N THR A 504 7.37 25.58 -0.91
CA THR A 504 6.33 26.05 0.02
C THR A 504 5.07 25.21 -0.16
N ILE A 505 4.57 24.64 0.94
CA ILE A 505 3.35 23.84 0.99
C ILE A 505 2.31 24.49 1.90
N GLY A 506 1.02 24.25 1.62
CA GLY A 506 -0.09 24.70 2.46
C GLY A 506 -0.56 23.58 3.39
N ILE A 507 -0.43 23.77 4.70
CA ILE A 507 -1.00 22.87 5.70
C ILE A 507 -2.34 23.45 6.15
N GLN A 508 -3.39 22.63 6.23
CA GLN A 508 -4.72 23.09 6.69
C GLN A 508 -4.66 23.83 8.03
N TYR A 509 -5.38 24.93 8.13
CA TYR A 509 -5.55 25.73 9.33
C TYR A 509 -7.04 26.04 9.62
N PRO A 510 -7.54 25.82 10.84
CA PRO A 510 -6.89 25.05 11.92
C PRO A 510 -6.66 23.60 11.47
N PHE A 511 -5.57 22.99 11.96
CA PHE A 511 -5.24 21.63 11.59
C PHE A 511 -6.17 20.64 12.30
N ASP A 512 -6.80 19.74 11.54
CA ASP A 512 -7.60 18.65 12.07
C ASP A 512 -6.67 17.48 12.42
N ASP A 513 -6.39 17.27 13.70
CA ASP A 513 -5.50 16.22 14.21
C ASP A 513 -6.21 14.87 14.46
N ARG A 514 -7.50 14.77 14.13
CA ARG A 514 -8.28 13.55 14.31
C ARG A 514 -7.71 12.43 13.44
N LYS A 515 -7.53 11.27 14.07
CA LYS A 515 -7.14 10.02 13.38
C LYS A 515 -8.18 9.64 12.33
N THR A 516 -7.71 9.21 11.16
CA THR A 516 -8.56 8.58 10.13
C THR A 516 -9.15 7.28 10.66
N PHE A 517 -10.17 6.75 9.96
CA PHE A 517 -10.76 5.47 10.38
C PHE A 517 -9.72 4.34 10.27
N TYR A 518 -8.91 4.34 9.22
CA TYR A 518 -7.80 3.40 9.08
C TYR A 518 -6.80 3.53 10.23
N MET A 519 -6.38 4.74 10.58
CA MET A 519 -5.44 4.95 11.68
C MET A 519 -5.98 4.50 13.05
N LYS A 520 -7.31 4.46 13.25
CA LYS A 520 -7.95 3.95 14.48
C LYS A 520 -8.09 2.42 14.48
N GLY A 521 -8.45 1.84 13.34
CA GLY A 521 -8.85 0.43 13.24
C GLY A 521 -7.80 -0.51 12.67
N GLY A 522 -6.79 0.04 12.00
CA GLY A 522 -5.77 -0.69 11.26
C GLY A 522 -6.35 -1.57 10.15
N GLU A 523 -5.50 -2.47 9.66
CA GLU A 523 -5.82 -3.46 8.64
C GLU A 523 -6.90 -4.47 9.09
N GLY A 524 -6.92 -4.83 10.38
CA GLY A 524 -7.85 -5.81 10.93
C GLY A 524 -9.33 -5.42 10.80
N MET A 525 -9.68 -4.15 11.09
CA MET A 525 -11.05 -3.67 10.93
C MET A 525 -11.50 -3.65 9.46
N ALA A 526 -10.59 -3.29 8.54
CA ALA A 526 -10.87 -3.30 7.11
C ALA A 526 -11.16 -4.72 6.60
N LEU A 527 -10.31 -5.68 6.97
CA LEU A 527 -10.49 -7.09 6.62
C LEU A 527 -11.81 -7.65 7.17
N MET A 528 -12.14 -7.32 8.42
CA MET A 528 -13.41 -7.74 9.02
C MET A 528 -14.60 -7.25 8.19
N GLY A 529 -14.60 -5.98 7.76
CA GLY A 529 -15.65 -5.43 6.89
C GLY A 529 -15.78 -6.16 5.56
N MET A 530 -14.66 -6.48 4.90
CA MET A 530 -14.63 -7.20 3.63
C MET A 530 -15.13 -8.65 3.76
N TRP A 531 -14.78 -9.33 4.85
CA TRP A 531 -15.29 -10.67 5.13
C TRP A 531 -16.77 -10.65 5.50
N VAL A 532 -17.25 -9.65 6.25
CA VAL A 532 -18.69 -9.47 6.51
C VAL A 532 -19.45 -9.28 5.19
N LEU A 533 -18.94 -8.47 4.25
CA LEU A 533 -19.56 -8.30 2.93
C LEU A 533 -19.62 -9.64 2.15
N SER A 534 -18.57 -10.46 2.29
CA SER A 534 -18.47 -11.75 1.60
C SER A 534 -19.36 -12.82 2.21
N LEU A 535 -19.53 -12.80 3.53
CA LEU A 535 -20.35 -13.73 4.30
C LEU A 535 -21.81 -13.30 4.39
N ALA A 536 -22.14 -12.02 4.26
CA ALA A 536 -23.53 -11.53 4.28
C ALA A 536 -24.38 -12.14 3.15
N GLY A 537 -23.74 -12.52 2.03
CA GLY A 537 -24.39 -13.30 0.96
C GLY A 537 -24.78 -14.72 1.38
N MET A 538 -24.12 -15.30 2.39
CA MET A 538 -24.49 -16.56 3.01
C MET A 538 -25.62 -16.27 4.01
N GLY A 539 -26.88 -16.33 3.55
CA GLY A 539 -28.08 -15.84 4.25
C GLY A 539 -28.40 -16.32 5.67
N SER A 540 -27.48 -16.99 6.37
CA SER A 540 -27.52 -17.33 7.79
C SER A 540 -26.96 -16.22 8.70
N VAL A 541 -25.88 -15.54 8.32
CA VAL A 541 -25.23 -14.51 9.19
C VAL A 541 -25.98 -13.17 9.15
N GLY A 542 -26.47 -12.77 7.97
CA GLY A 542 -27.31 -11.56 7.84
C GLY A 542 -28.60 -11.65 8.65
N ARG A 543 -29.23 -12.84 8.71
CA ARG A 543 -30.34 -13.07 9.63
C ARG A 543 -29.90 -12.92 11.07
N LEU A 544 -28.83 -13.59 11.52
CA LEU A 544 -28.36 -13.56 12.91
C LEU A 544 -27.97 -12.15 13.41
N VAL A 545 -27.35 -11.32 12.57
CA VAL A 545 -26.98 -9.94 12.90
C VAL A 545 -28.22 -9.03 12.93
N THR A 546 -29.13 -9.18 11.97
CA THR A 546 -30.40 -8.43 11.96
C THR A 546 -31.32 -8.84 13.12
N THR A 547 -31.40 -10.12 13.49
CA THR A 547 -32.13 -10.54 14.70
C THR A 547 -31.46 -10.06 15.97
N ARG A 548 -30.11 -10.06 16.06
CA ARG A 548 -29.44 -9.51 17.25
C ARG A 548 -29.62 -7.99 17.39
N LEU A 549 -29.54 -7.23 16.30
CA LEU A 549 -29.80 -5.79 16.30
C LEU A 549 -31.27 -5.45 16.57
N ALA A 550 -32.20 -6.24 16.03
CA ALA A 550 -33.63 -6.11 16.33
C ALA A 550 -33.91 -6.42 17.81
N ASN A 551 -33.31 -7.49 18.35
CA ASN A 551 -33.44 -7.87 19.76
C ASN A 551 -32.80 -6.85 20.71
N TRP A 552 -31.70 -6.20 20.30
CA TRP A 552 -31.06 -5.14 21.09
C TRP A 552 -31.90 -3.86 21.11
N ARG A 553 -32.54 -3.50 19.97
CA ARG A 553 -33.50 -2.38 19.90
C ARG A 553 -34.78 -2.65 20.68
N SER A 554 -35.26 -3.90 20.73
CA SER A 554 -36.42 -4.25 21.57
C SER A 554 -36.05 -4.25 23.06
N ALA A 555 -34.86 -4.71 23.43
CA ALA A 555 -34.38 -4.67 24.82
C ALA A 555 -34.17 -3.24 25.34
N GLY A 556 -33.74 -2.31 24.47
CA GLY A 556 -33.65 -0.89 24.80
C GLY A 556 -35.01 -0.19 24.99
N ARG A 557 -36.07 -0.67 24.33
CA ARG A 557 -37.44 -0.11 24.50
C ARG A 557 -38.17 -0.66 25.72
N SER A 558 -37.88 -1.88 26.14
CA SER A 558 -38.46 -2.48 27.34
C SER A 558 -37.85 -1.97 28.66
N GLY A 559 -36.84 -1.08 28.59
CA GLY A 559 -36.25 -0.42 29.76
C GLY A 559 -36.87 0.94 30.11
N GLU A 560 -37.74 1.48 29.26
CA GLU A 560 -38.39 2.79 29.46
C GLU A 560 -39.84 2.70 29.96
N GLU A 561 -40.41 1.49 30.08
CA GLU A 561 -41.72 1.26 30.70
C GLU A 561 -41.55 0.63 32.09
N ALA A 562 -40.90 1.36 33.01
CA ALA A 562 -41.11 1.14 34.44
C ALA A 562 -42.26 2.06 34.88
N PRO A 563 -43.41 1.54 35.33
CA PRO A 563 -44.50 2.36 35.82
C PRO A 563 -44.13 2.97 37.18
N LEU A 564 -44.12 4.31 37.24
CA LEU A 564 -44.17 5.07 38.48
C LEU A 564 -45.54 4.87 39.14
N LEU A 565 -45.68 3.85 39.99
CA LEU A 565 -46.75 3.77 40.99
C LEU A 565 -46.25 2.98 42.22
N GLY A 566 -46.15 3.66 43.37
CA GLY A 566 -45.86 3.10 44.68
C GLY A 566 -45.00 4.01 45.53
#